data_AF-A0A7Z1PC09-F1
#
_entry.id   AF-A0A7Z1PC09-F1
#
_cell.length_a   1.000
_cell.length_b   1.000
_cell.length_c   1.000
_cell.angle_alpha   90.00
_cell.angle_beta   90.00
_cell.angle_gamma   90.00
#
_symmetry.space_group_name_H-M   'P 1'
#
loop_
_entity.id
_entity.type
_entity.pdbx_description
1 polymer ?
#
loop_
_entity_poly.entity_id
_entity_poly.type
_entity_poly.pdbx_seq_one_letter_code
_entity_poly.pdbx_strand_id
1 'polypeptide(L)'
;GRPRSIPVLTAEQRQLLAEVRQLAGSGSLIPPDRSYREHLREFERQTSGIGIGHTHGLRHAYAQRRYEELSGRKPPVLGGRSRRTMRREKRRKDDEIRQKISEELGHSRISVTSIYIGT
;
A
#
# COMPACT_ATOMS: atom_id res chain seq x y z
N GLY A 1 10.02 -4.71 13.40
CA GLY A 1 9.85 -4.18 12.03
C GLY A 1 10.66 -2.92 11.88
N ARG A 2 11.02 -2.51 10.66
CA ARG A 2 11.68 -1.21 10.44
C ARG A 2 10.63 -0.09 10.39
N PRO A 3 10.87 1.07 11.04
CA PRO A 3 9.98 2.21 10.91
C PRO A 3 9.94 2.68 9.46
N ARG A 4 8.78 3.17 9.02
CA ARG A 4 8.58 3.75 7.70
C ARG A 4 7.50 4.81 7.77
N SER A 5 7.60 5.77 6.85
CA SER A 5 6.62 6.84 6.71
C SER A 5 5.85 6.63 5.42
N ILE A 6 4.53 6.74 5.50
CA ILE A 6 3.64 6.70 4.34
C ILE A 6 3.01 8.10 4.22
N PRO A 7 3.07 8.74 3.04
CA PRO A 7 2.53 10.07 2.89
C PRO A 7 1.00 10.06 2.99
N VAL A 8 0.43 11.08 3.64
CA VAL A 8 -1.00 11.37 3.60
C VAL A 8 -1.22 12.37 2.47
N LEU A 9 -1.79 11.89 1.38
CA LEU A 9 -1.86 12.56 0.09
C LEU A 9 -3.22 13.23 -0.15
N THR A 10 -4.30 12.68 0.38
CA THR A 10 -5.66 13.17 0.11
C THR A 10 -6.34 13.74 1.36
N ALA A 11 -7.38 14.55 1.15
CA ALA A 11 -8.18 15.11 2.23
C ALA A 11 -8.94 14.00 2.99
N GLU A 12 -9.45 13.02 2.26
CA GLU A 12 -10.19 11.87 2.79
C GLU A 12 -9.31 11.03 3.71
N GLN A 13 -8.03 10.84 3.36
CA GLN A 13 -7.07 10.16 4.24
C GLN A 13 -6.85 10.95 5.54
N ARG A 14 -6.74 12.28 5.49
CA ARG A 14 -6.60 13.11 6.69
C ARG A 14 -7.85 13.03 7.56
N GLN A 15 -9.02 13.11 6.95
CA GLN A 15 -10.30 13.02 7.65
C GLN A 15 -10.43 11.66 8.36
N LEU A 16 -10.17 10.55 7.65
CA LEU A 16 -10.21 9.22 8.24
C LEU A 16 -9.24 9.10 9.43
N LEU A 17 -8.01 9.63 9.32
CA LEU A 17 -7.07 9.62 10.44
C LEU A 17 -7.56 10.45 11.64
N ALA A 18 -8.28 11.55 11.40
CA ALA A 18 -8.89 12.34 12.46
C ALA A 18 -10.01 11.56 13.16
N GLU A 19 -10.88 10.87 12.42
CA GLU A 19 -11.93 10.00 12.96
C GLU A 19 -11.34 8.84 13.77
N VAL A 20 -10.31 8.19 13.23
CA VAL A 20 -9.58 7.11 13.93
C VAL A 20 -8.95 7.61 15.23
N ARG A 21 -8.44 8.85 15.25
CA ARG A 21 -7.90 9.46 16.48
C ARG A 21 -8.99 9.69 17.54
N GLN A 22 -10.22 10.04 17.15
CA GLN A 22 -11.32 10.15 18.11
C GLN A 22 -11.69 8.79 18.70
N LEU A 23 -11.62 7.73 17.89
CA LEU A 23 -11.94 6.37 18.31
C LEU A 23 -10.88 5.76 19.25
N ALA A 24 -9.59 5.88 18.89
CA ALA A 24 -8.50 5.20 19.60
C ALA A 24 -7.75 6.10 20.59
N GLY A 25 -7.91 7.42 20.52
CA GLY A 25 -7.17 8.38 21.32
C GLY A 25 -5.65 8.28 21.06
N SER A 26 -4.89 8.00 22.13
CA SER A 26 -3.46 7.69 22.09
C SER A 26 -3.15 6.18 22.19
N GLY A 27 -4.19 5.35 22.26
CA GLY A 27 -4.09 3.90 22.44
C GLY A 27 -3.96 3.12 21.14
N SER A 28 -4.10 1.81 21.25
CA SER A 28 -4.11 0.88 20.12
C SER A 28 -5.45 0.91 19.37
N LEU A 29 -5.44 0.58 18.08
CA LEU A 29 -6.66 0.25 17.32
C LEU A 29 -7.28 -1.08 17.73
N ILE A 30 -6.50 -1.91 18.44
CA ILE A 30 -6.98 -3.14 19.06
C ILE A 30 -7.62 -2.76 20.40
N PRO A 31 -8.91 -3.06 20.61
CA PRO A 31 -9.59 -2.79 21.87
C PRO A 31 -8.86 -3.43 23.07
N PRO A 32 -8.87 -2.77 24.24
CA PRO A 32 -8.12 -3.24 25.42
C PRO A 32 -8.61 -4.60 25.96
N ASP A 33 -9.85 -4.96 25.67
CA ASP A 33 -10.49 -6.23 26.02
C ASP A 33 -10.19 -7.37 25.04
N ARG A 34 -9.34 -7.15 24.02
CA ARG A 34 -9.04 -8.13 22.98
C ARG A 34 -7.55 -8.35 22.79
N SER A 35 -7.17 -9.61 22.62
CA SER A 35 -5.85 -9.96 22.10
C SER A 35 -5.72 -9.63 20.61
N TYR A 36 -4.48 -9.50 20.15
CA TYR A 36 -4.19 -9.35 18.71
C TYR A 36 -4.85 -10.44 17.87
N ARG A 37 -4.82 -11.69 18.33
CA ARG A 37 -5.34 -12.83 17.58
C ARG A 37 -6.86 -12.79 17.45
N GLU A 38 -7.57 -12.37 18.50
CA GLU A 38 -9.03 -12.22 18.47
C GLU A 38 -9.43 -11.07 17.55
N HIS A 39 -8.75 -9.93 17.65
CA HIS A 39 -9.03 -8.78 16.80
C HIS A 39 -8.72 -9.07 15.32
N LEU A 40 -7.61 -9.78 15.03
CA LEU A 40 -7.27 -10.17 13.66
C LEU A 40 -8.37 -11.05 13.02
N ARG A 41 -8.88 -12.04 13.75
CA ARG A 41 -9.98 -12.90 13.27
C ARG A 41 -11.25 -12.11 13.01
N GLU A 42 -11.59 -11.19 13.91
CA GLU A 42 -12.76 -10.32 13.74
C GLU A 42 -12.60 -9.44 12.49
N PHE A 43 -11.43 -8.81 12.34
CA PHE A 43 -11.09 -8.00 11.19
C PHE A 43 -11.21 -8.79 9.88
N GLU A 44 -10.62 -9.98 9.80
CA GLU A 44 -10.70 -10.86 8.62
C GLU A 44 -12.14 -11.29 8.31
N ARG A 45 -12.94 -11.59 9.34
CA ARG A 45 -14.35 -11.93 9.18
C ARG A 45 -15.15 -10.76 8.60
N GLN A 46 -14.96 -9.57 9.16
CA GLN A 46 -15.66 -8.36 8.72
C GLN A 46 -15.29 -7.97 7.30
N THR A 47 -13.99 -7.97 6.96
CA THR A 47 -13.53 -7.63 5.61
C THR A 47 -14.01 -8.64 4.58
N SER A 48 -13.95 -9.95 4.89
CA SER A 48 -14.52 -10.99 4.04
C SER A 48 -16.02 -10.82 3.82
N GLY A 49 -16.77 -10.49 4.89
CA GLY A 49 -18.22 -10.27 4.83
C GLY A 49 -18.65 -9.11 3.91
N ILE A 50 -17.77 -8.14 3.67
CA ILE A 50 -18.00 -7.03 2.73
C ILE A 50 -17.30 -7.23 1.37
N GLY A 51 -16.86 -8.46 1.08
CA GLY A 51 -16.22 -8.81 -0.19
C GLY A 51 -14.75 -8.40 -0.31
N ILE A 52 -14.17 -7.83 0.74
CA ILE A 52 -12.72 -7.59 0.85
C ILE A 52 -12.09 -8.90 1.34
N GLY A 53 -12.03 -9.91 0.48
CA GLY A 53 -11.52 -11.25 0.82
C GLY A 53 -10.08 -11.22 1.34
N HIS A 54 -9.09 -11.30 0.45
CA HIS A 54 -7.69 -11.13 0.86
C HIS A 54 -7.34 -9.65 0.98
N THR A 55 -7.20 -9.18 2.23
CA THR A 55 -6.80 -7.80 2.57
C THR A 55 -5.46 -7.38 1.94
N HIS A 56 -4.63 -8.35 1.53
CA HIS A 56 -3.43 -8.10 0.74
C HIS A 56 -3.71 -7.39 -0.59
N GLY A 57 -4.90 -7.58 -1.18
CA GLY A 57 -5.38 -6.83 -2.35
C GLY A 57 -5.37 -5.32 -2.16
N LEU A 58 -5.60 -4.83 -0.93
CA LEU A 58 -5.50 -3.39 -0.61
C LEU A 58 -4.06 -2.88 -0.75
N ARG A 59 -3.08 -3.73 -0.45
CA ARG A 59 -1.64 -3.40 -0.60
C ARG A 59 -1.25 -3.32 -2.08
N HIS A 60 -1.80 -4.20 -2.92
CA HIS A 60 -1.67 -4.10 -4.38
C HIS A 60 -2.29 -2.81 -4.91
N ALA A 61 -3.53 -2.50 -4.52
CA ALA A 61 -4.22 -1.30 -4.95
C ALA A 61 -3.44 -0.02 -4.58
N TYR A 62 -2.87 0.03 -3.36
CA TYR A 62 -1.99 1.13 -2.96
C TYR A 62 -0.79 1.28 -3.91
N ALA A 63 -0.03 0.21 -4.12
CA ALA A 63 1.19 0.26 -4.92
C ALA A 63 0.91 0.66 -6.38
N GLN A 64 -0.19 0.15 -6.94
CA GLN A 64 -0.62 0.42 -8.31
C GLN A 64 -1.03 1.88 -8.48
N ARG A 65 -1.90 2.39 -7.61
CA ARG A 65 -2.32 3.80 -7.61
C ARG A 65 -1.11 4.73 -7.41
N ARG A 66 -0.25 4.40 -6.45
CA ARG A 66 0.94 5.18 -6.16
C ARG A 66 1.91 5.24 -7.34
N TYR A 67 2.05 4.13 -8.07
CA TYR A 67 2.82 4.09 -9.31
C TYR A 67 2.20 5.00 -10.38
N GLU A 68 0.88 4.99 -10.56
CA GLU A 68 0.19 5.87 -11.49
C GLU A 68 0.38 7.35 -11.13
N GLU A 69 0.21 7.72 -9.86
CA GLU A 69 0.43 9.08 -9.36
C GLU A 69 1.84 9.59 -9.64
N LEU A 70 2.86 8.75 -9.43
CA LEU A 70 4.26 9.14 -9.57
C LEU A 70 4.76 9.10 -11.03
N SER A 71 4.23 8.19 -11.85
CA SER A 71 4.72 7.94 -13.21
C SER A 71 3.84 8.54 -14.32
N GLY A 72 2.61 8.93 -13.97
CA GLY A 72 1.54 9.33 -14.88
C GLY A 72 1.01 8.20 -15.76
N ARG A 73 1.32 6.94 -15.45
CA ARG A 73 1.05 5.76 -16.31
C ARG A 73 0.63 4.56 -15.49
N LYS A 74 -0.22 3.71 -16.08
CA LYS A 74 -0.59 2.41 -15.50
C LYS A 74 0.66 1.55 -15.24
N PRO A 75 0.72 0.81 -14.13
CA PRO A 75 1.78 -0.16 -13.88
C PRO A 75 1.68 -1.34 -14.85
N PRO A 76 2.79 -2.04 -15.15
CA PRO A 76 2.78 -3.21 -16.05
C PRO A 76 1.72 -4.27 -15.75
N VAL A 77 1.46 -4.56 -14.46
CA VAL A 77 0.43 -5.54 -14.06
C VAL A 77 -0.99 -5.15 -14.47
N LEU A 78 -1.25 -3.86 -14.72
CA LEU A 78 -2.52 -3.32 -15.21
C LEU A 78 -2.46 -2.96 -16.70
N GLY A 79 -1.59 -3.63 -17.47
CA GLY A 79 -1.44 -3.39 -18.92
C GLY A 79 -0.55 -2.20 -19.28
N GLY A 80 0.17 -1.64 -18.31
CA GLY A 80 1.18 -0.61 -18.54
C GLY A 80 2.39 -1.12 -19.34
N ARG A 81 3.24 -0.19 -19.81
CA ARG A 81 4.45 -0.54 -20.54
C ARG A 81 5.44 -1.28 -19.65
N SER A 82 5.83 -2.50 -20.03
CA SER A 82 6.85 -3.27 -19.30
C SER A 82 8.21 -2.56 -19.29
N ARG A 83 8.92 -2.67 -18.16
CA ARG A 83 10.25 -2.09 -17.96
C ARG A 83 11.26 -2.58 -19.00
N ARG A 84 11.12 -3.83 -19.46
CA ARG A 84 12.00 -4.45 -20.49
C ARG A 84 11.98 -3.69 -21.82
N THR A 85 10.88 -3.03 -22.13
CA THR A 85 10.69 -2.29 -23.39
C THR A 85 11.04 -0.81 -23.29
N MET A 86 11.44 -0.33 -22.10
CA MET A 86 11.73 1.09 -21.88
C MET A 86 13.15 1.46 -22.32
N ARG A 87 13.31 2.66 -22.88
CA ARG A 87 14.64 3.26 -23.10
C ARG A 87 15.35 3.46 -21.75
N ARG A 88 16.68 3.37 -21.74
CA ARG A 88 17.51 3.41 -20.51
C ARG A 88 17.17 4.57 -19.57
N GLU A 89 17.00 5.78 -20.10
CA GLU A 89 16.68 6.96 -19.28
C GLU A 89 15.30 6.86 -18.60
N LYS A 90 14.28 6.38 -19.33
CA LYS A 90 12.95 6.15 -18.77
C LYS A 90 12.95 5.04 -17.73
N ARG A 91 13.81 4.03 -17.92
CA ARG A 91 14.00 2.94 -16.96
C ARG A 91 14.60 3.42 -15.63
N ARG A 92 15.54 4.38 -15.66
CA ARG A 92 16.11 4.95 -14.42
C ARG A 92 15.05 5.67 -13.58
N LYS A 93 14.23 6.50 -14.21
CA LYS A 93 13.10 7.18 -13.53
C LYS A 93 12.07 6.18 -13.00
N ASP A 94 11.79 5.12 -13.77
CA ASP A 94 10.92 4.03 -13.32
C ASP A 94 11.50 3.33 -12.07
N ASP A 95 12.80 3.06 -12.05
CA ASP A 95 13.48 2.44 -10.90
C ASP A 95 13.40 3.31 -9.64
N GLU A 96 13.57 4.62 -9.77
CA GLU A 96 13.40 5.59 -8.66
C GLU A 96 11.98 5.53 -8.07
N ILE A 97 10.95 5.49 -8.93
CA ILE A 97 9.55 5.37 -8.50
C ILE A 97 9.31 4.04 -7.78
N ARG A 98 9.82 2.93 -8.34
CA ARG A 98 9.70 1.60 -7.75
C ARG A 98 10.40 1.51 -6.40
N GLN A 99 11.56 2.15 -6.26
CA GLN A 99 12.30 2.20 -5.00
C GLN A 99 11.51 2.96 -3.93
N LYS A 100 10.93 4.11 -4.29
CA LYS A 100 10.07 4.87 -3.37
C LYS A 100 8.88 4.05 -2.88
N ILE A 101 8.17 3.38 -3.78
CA ILE A 101 7.02 2.52 -3.42
C ILE A 101 7.49 1.34 -2.55
N SER A 102 8.65 0.76 -2.85
CA SER A 102 9.26 -0.31 -2.04
C SER A 102 9.53 0.13 -0.60
N GLU A 103 9.99 1.37 -0.40
CA GLU A 103 10.23 1.95 0.93
C GLU A 103 8.93 2.24 1.67
N GLU A 104 7.93 2.81 1.00
CA GLU A 104 6.58 3.05 1.56
C GLU A 104 5.91 1.72 1.98
N LEU A 105 6.13 0.64 1.22
CA LEU A 105 5.70 -0.71 1.57
C LEU A 105 6.64 -1.41 2.58
N GLY A 106 7.80 -0.86 2.89
CA GLY A 106 8.77 -1.46 3.81
C GLY A 106 9.42 -2.75 3.30
N HIS A 107 9.55 -2.93 1.99
CA HIS A 107 10.22 -4.08 1.39
C HIS A 107 11.72 -3.85 1.15
N SER A 108 12.17 -2.59 1.10
CA SER A 108 13.57 -2.15 0.87
C SER A 108 14.22 -2.66 -0.43
N ARG A 109 13.54 -3.49 -1.22
CA ARG A 109 14.03 -4.08 -2.49
C ARG A 109 12.96 -3.98 -3.57
N ILE A 110 13.34 -3.46 -4.74
CA ILE A 110 12.44 -3.33 -5.91
C ILE A 110 11.86 -4.68 -6.34
N SER A 111 12.63 -5.77 -6.23
CA SER A 111 12.20 -7.11 -6.68
C SER A 111 10.91 -7.59 -6.00
N VAL A 112 10.70 -7.24 -4.73
CA VAL A 112 9.47 -7.56 -4.00
C VAL A 112 8.30 -6.69 -4.51
N THR A 113 8.61 -5.46 -4.91
CA THR A 113 7.61 -4.52 -5.44
C THR A 113 7.04 -4.99 -6.79
N SER A 114 7.80 -5.75 -7.57
CA SER A 114 7.34 -6.35 -8.83
C SER A 114 6.09 -7.23 -8.69
N ILE A 115 5.84 -7.83 -7.52
CA ILE A 115 4.60 -8.59 -7.25
C ILE A 115 3.37 -7.65 -7.29
N TYR A 116 3.55 -6.38 -6.93
CA TYR A 116 2.47 -5.42 -6.80
C TYR A 116 2.20 -4.61 -8.07
N ILE A 117 3.24 -4.31 -8.84
CA ILE A 117 3.17 -3.43 -10.02
C ILE A 117 3.62 -4.09 -11.33
N GLY A 118 4.13 -5.33 -11.30
CA GLY A 118 4.59 -6.05 -12.48
C GLY A 118 5.99 -5.64 -12.95
N THR A 119 6.50 -6.36 -13.95
CA THR A 119 7.88 -6.26 -14.47
C THR A 119 8.04 -5.43 -15.73
#